data_AF-A0A8S2YZI5-F1
#
_entry.id   AF-A0A8S2YZI5-F1
#
_cell.length_a   1.000
_cell.length_b   1.000
_cell.length_c   1.000
_cell.angle_alpha   90.00
_cell.angle_beta   90.00
_cell.angle_gamma   90.00
#
_symmetry.space_group_name_H-M   'P 1'
#
loop_
_entity.id
_entity.type
_entity.pdbx_description
1 polymer ?
#
loop_
_entity_poly.entity_id
_entity_poly.type
_entity_poly.pdbx_seq_one_letter_code
_entity_poly.pdbx_strand_id
1 'polypeptide(L)'
;MIHRPLDAVLPSFCRTQLTAVNGFFDEADSISRDRLMKRCIQCIGKMVELIMKFRAHRHDQSDQSHNNIFDVTYDILIKSPIETVRRIYGHFDLRWSNEFEAAMEA
;
A
#
# COMPACT_ATOMS: atom_id res chain seq x y z
N MET A 1 -5.11 -1.99 5.40
CA MET A 1 -3.71 -1.88 4.95
C MET A 1 -3.47 -2.90 3.86
N ILE A 2 -2.86 -2.48 2.75
CA ILE A 2 -2.59 -3.34 1.60
C ILE A 2 -1.14 -3.81 1.66
N HIS A 3 -0.92 -5.10 1.41
CA HIS A 3 0.38 -5.75 1.43
C HIS A 3 0.72 -6.27 0.03
N ARG A 4 1.98 -6.08 -0.39
CA ARG A 4 2.51 -6.66 -1.63
C ARG A 4 3.98 -7.02 -1.40
N PRO A 5 4.49 -8.13 -1.96
CA PRO A 5 5.90 -8.51 -1.83
C PRO A 5 6.85 -7.37 -2.22
N LEU A 6 7.89 -7.16 -1.39
CA LEU A 6 8.79 -6.02 -1.52
C LEU A 6 9.59 -6.07 -2.83
N ASP A 7 9.98 -7.26 -3.26
CA ASP A 7 10.66 -7.53 -4.54
C ASP A 7 9.81 -7.13 -5.75
N ALA A 8 8.48 -7.23 -5.65
CA ALA A 8 7.56 -6.75 -6.68
C ALA A 8 7.32 -5.23 -6.61
N VAL A 9 7.31 -4.64 -5.41
CA VAL A 9 7.02 -3.20 -5.21
C VAL A 9 8.22 -2.32 -5.51
N LEU A 10 9.41 -2.70 -5.04
CA LEU A 10 10.59 -1.85 -5.05
C LEU A 10 10.99 -1.41 -6.47
N PRO A 11 11.06 -2.31 -7.49
CA PRO A 11 11.36 -1.89 -8.86
C PRO A 11 10.29 -0.96 -9.44
N SER A 12 9.01 -1.21 -9.13
CA SER A 12 7.91 -0.37 -9.58
C SER A 12 8.00 1.03 -8.97
N PHE A 13 8.24 1.13 -7.66
CA PHE A 13 8.34 2.41 -6.96
C PHE A 13 9.52 3.24 -7.45
N CYS A 14 10.71 2.63 -7.56
CA CYS A 14 11.89 3.31 -8.11
C CYS A 14 11.64 3.82 -9.53
N ARG A 15 10.97 3.04 -10.37
CA ARG A 15 10.61 3.45 -11.73
C ARG A 15 9.66 4.64 -11.72
N THR A 16 8.60 4.60 -10.91
CA THR A 16 7.66 5.72 -10.77
C THR A 16 8.37 6.99 -10.36
N GLN A 17 9.29 6.91 -9.38
CA GLN A 17 10.07 8.08 -8.94
C GLN A 17 10.97 8.62 -10.06
N LEU A 18 11.68 7.74 -10.78
CA LEU A 18 12.50 8.14 -11.93
C LEU A 18 11.66 8.83 -13.02
N THR A 19 10.51 8.27 -13.38
CA THR A 19 9.60 8.86 -14.35
C THR A 19 9.09 10.23 -13.89
N ALA A 20 8.72 10.34 -12.60
CA ALA A 20 8.24 11.60 -12.03
C ALA A 20 9.28 12.72 -12.08
N VAL A 21 10.57 12.38 -12.08
CA VAL A 21 11.65 13.35 -12.11
C VAL A 21 12.40 13.45 -13.45
N ASN A 22 11.95 12.73 -14.48
CA ASN A 22 12.70 12.58 -15.73
C ASN A 22 12.94 13.91 -16.47
N GLY A 23 12.10 14.93 -16.23
CA GLY A 23 12.27 16.28 -16.80
C GLY A 23 13.22 17.20 -16.02
N PHE A 24 13.72 16.78 -14.86
CA PHE A 24 14.58 17.61 -14.00
C PHE A 24 16.05 17.20 -14.01
N PHE A 25 16.37 16.00 -14.52
CA PHE A 25 17.72 15.46 -14.55
C PHE A 25 18.12 15.12 -15.98
N ASP A 26 19.35 15.40 -16.36
CA ASP A 26 19.92 14.91 -17.61
C ASP A 26 19.93 13.37 -17.60
N GLU A 27 19.50 12.75 -18.69
CA GLU A 27 19.44 11.28 -18.82
C GLU A 27 20.81 10.62 -18.60
N ALA A 28 21.89 11.35 -18.86
CA ALA A 28 23.28 10.93 -18.67
C ALA A 28 23.78 11.02 -17.22
N ASP A 29 23.05 11.65 -16.29
CA ASP A 29 23.48 11.79 -14.89
C ASP A 29 23.17 10.53 -14.06
N SER A 30 24.03 9.52 -14.24
CA SER A 30 24.00 8.27 -13.49
C SER A 30 24.13 8.47 -11.98
N ILE A 31 24.84 9.51 -11.54
CA ILE A 31 25.05 9.81 -10.12
C ILE A 31 23.74 10.24 -9.46
N SER A 32 22.97 11.10 -10.12
CA SER A 32 21.65 11.53 -9.63
C SER A 32 20.64 10.39 -9.60
N ARG A 33 20.65 9.52 -10.61
CA ARG A 33 19.79 8.31 -10.67
C ARG A 33 20.11 7.33 -9.54
N ASP A 34 21.38 7.03 -9.29
CA ASP A 34 21.81 6.15 -8.21
C ASP A 34 21.44 6.70 -6.82
N ARG A 35 21.60 8.01 -6.62
CA ARG A 35 21.18 8.69 -5.39
C ARG A 35 19.66 8.59 -5.18
N LEU A 36 18.88 8.77 -6.24
CA LEU A 36 17.43 8.62 -6.18
C LEU A 36 17.02 7.19 -5.81
N MET A 37 17.63 6.17 -6.42
CA MET A 37 17.36 4.77 -6.09
C MET A 37 17.66 4.45 -4.62
N LYS A 38 18.81 4.91 -4.10
CA LYS A 38 19.16 4.75 -2.67
C LYS A 38 18.12 5.41 -1.76
N ARG A 39 17.66 6.62 -2.11
CA ARG A 39 16.59 7.31 -1.38
C ARG A 39 15.26 6.56 -1.42
N CYS A 40 14.90 5.98 -2.56
CA CYS A 40 13.70 5.17 -2.69
C CYS A 40 13.71 3.95 -1.75
N ILE A 41 14.83 3.23 -1.70
CA ILE A 41 15.02 2.08 -0.81
C ILE A 41 14.91 2.52 0.67
N GLN A 42 15.60 3.59 1.05
CA GLN A 42 15.53 4.15 2.40
C GLN A 42 14.10 4.57 2.77
N CYS A 43 13.38 5.18 1.83
CA CYS A 43 12.01 5.62 2.01
C CYS A 43 11.07 4.44 2.29
N ILE A 44 11.13 3.38 1.48
CA ILE A 44 10.34 2.17 1.71
C ILE A 44 10.71 1.51 3.04
N GLY A 45 12.00 1.40 3.35
CA GLY A 45 12.46 0.88 4.64
C GLY A 45 11.87 1.65 5.82
N LYS A 46 11.83 2.99 5.72
CA LYS A 46 11.22 3.84 6.74
C LYS A 46 9.70 3.67 6.84
N MET A 47 9.00 3.54 5.70
CA MET A 47 7.56 3.27 5.69
C MET A 47 7.23 1.95 6.40
N VAL A 48 8.00 0.89 6.11
CA VAL A 48 7.82 -0.42 6.77
C VAL A 48 8.08 -0.31 8.27
N GLU A 49 9.16 0.34 8.68
CA GLU A 49 9.48 0.57 10.10
C GLU A 49 8.35 1.29 10.84
N LEU A 50 7.79 2.36 10.23
CA LEU A 50 6.69 3.13 10.81
C LEU A 50 5.41 2.31 10.91
N ILE A 51 5.09 1.50 9.90
CA ILE A 51 3.95 0.58 9.92
C ILE A 51 4.10 -0.45 11.05
N MET A 52 5.29 -1.03 11.21
CA MET A 52 5.56 -1.99 12.29
C MET A 52 5.41 -1.33 13.67
N LYS A 53 5.94 -0.12 13.84
CA LYS A 53 5.78 0.66 15.08
C LYS A 53 4.30 0.93 15.38
N PHE A 54 3.54 1.39 14.39
CA PHE A 54 2.10 1.63 14.54
C PHE A 54 1.35 0.37 15.02
N ARG A 55 1.70 -0.80 14.49
CA ARG A 55 1.11 -2.08 14.93
C ARG A 55 1.52 -2.47 16.34
N ALA A 56 2.81 -2.33 16.68
CA ALA A 56 3.31 -2.66 18.02
C ALA A 56 2.61 -1.83 19.11
N HIS A 57 2.52 -0.51 18.91
CA HIS A 57 1.87 0.38 19.88
C HIS A 57 0.38 0.06 20.09
N ARG A 58 -0.31 -0.45 19.07
CA ARG A 58 -1.71 -0.89 19.20
C ARG A 58 -1.86 -2.23 19.91
N HIS A 59 -0.91 -3.14 19.73
CA HIS A 59 -0.91 -4.42 20.42
C HIS A 59 -0.75 -4.23 21.94
N ASP A 60 0.08 -3.25 22.35
CA ASP A 60 0.34 -2.96 23.76
C ASP A 60 -0.81 -2.21 24.47
N GLN A 61 -1.74 -1.61 23.71
CA GLN A 61 -2.90 -0.86 24.22
C GLN A 61 -4.18 -1.70 24.30
N SER A 62 -4.07 -3.03 24.37
CA SER A 62 -5.21 -3.95 24.24
C SER A 62 -6.15 -3.97 25.45
N ASP A 63 -6.91 -2.90 25.63
CA ASP A 63 -8.32 -2.98 26.02
C ASP A 63 -9.15 -3.14 24.74
N GLN A 64 -9.41 -4.41 24.42
CA GLN A 64 -10.50 -5.06 23.66
C GLN A 64 -11.49 -4.32 22.71
N SER A 65 -11.42 -3.02 22.43
CA SER A 65 -12.40 -2.37 21.57
C SER A 65 -11.83 -2.04 20.18
N HIS A 66 -12.18 -2.91 19.23
CA HIS A 66 -12.12 -2.71 17.78
C HIS A 66 -10.73 -2.84 17.11
N ASN A 67 -10.53 -3.99 16.46
CA ASN A 67 -9.51 -4.20 15.44
C ASN A 67 -9.81 -3.31 14.23
N ASN A 68 -9.43 -2.02 14.25
CA ASN A 68 -9.74 -1.04 13.18
C ASN A 68 -8.85 -1.19 11.93
N ILE A 69 -8.11 -2.29 11.80
CA ILE A 69 -7.18 -2.50 10.69
C ILE A 69 -7.63 -3.73 9.93
N PHE A 70 -8.09 -3.51 8.70
CA PHE A 70 -8.36 -4.58 7.76
C PHE A 70 -7.15 -4.84 6.87
N ASP A 71 -6.59 -6.04 6.92
CA ASP A 71 -5.43 -6.43 6.11
C ASP A 71 -5.82 -7.14 4.81
N VAL A 72 -5.23 -6.69 3.71
CA VAL A 72 -5.48 -7.21 2.36
C VAL A 72 -4.16 -7.44 1.65
N THR A 73 -3.99 -8.60 1.02
CA THR A 73 -2.89 -8.80 0.07
C THR A 73 -3.30 -8.33 -1.32
N TYR A 74 -2.38 -7.70 -2.04
CA TYR A 74 -2.61 -7.18 -3.38
C TYR A 74 -3.12 -8.27 -4.33
N ASP A 75 -2.62 -9.49 -4.22
CA ASP A 75 -3.02 -10.60 -5.09
C ASP A 75 -4.50 -10.99 -4.89
N ILE A 76 -5.00 -10.96 -3.64
CA ILE A 76 -6.42 -11.21 -3.34
C ILE A 76 -7.28 -10.07 -3.89
N LEU A 77 -6.84 -8.82 -3.71
CA LEU A 77 -7.55 -7.65 -4.21
C LEU A 77 -7.71 -7.69 -5.73
N ILE A 78 -6.66 -8.06 -6.46
CA ILE A 78 -6.70 -8.17 -7.93
C ILE A 78 -7.56 -9.35 -8.39
N LYS A 79 -7.45 -10.51 -7.71
CA LYS A 79 -8.20 -11.71 -8.09
C LYS A 79 -9.70 -11.58 -7.83
N SER A 80 -10.09 -10.86 -6.77
CA SER A 80 -11.48 -10.78 -6.32
C SER A 80 -11.77 -9.40 -5.70
N PRO A 81 -11.82 -8.33 -6.51
CA PRO A 81 -11.93 -6.96 -6.01
C PRO A 81 -13.23 -6.71 -5.25
N ILE A 82 -14.38 -7.05 -5.85
CA ILE A 82 -15.71 -6.83 -5.24
C ILE A 82 -15.83 -7.59 -3.92
N GLU A 83 -15.42 -8.85 -3.88
CA GLU A 83 -15.44 -9.66 -2.65
C GLU A 83 -14.50 -9.08 -1.57
N THR A 84 -13.34 -8.56 -1.97
CA THR A 84 -12.44 -7.88 -1.03
C THR A 84 -13.10 -6.64 -0.44
N VAL A 85 -13.79 -5.83 -1.25
CA VAL A 85 -14.54 -4.65 -0.79
C VAL A 85 -15.71 -5.06 0.11
N ARG A 86 -16.41 -6.14 -0.20
CA ARG A 86 -17.48 -6.69 0.66
C ARG A 86 -16.96 -7.07 2.04
N ARG A 87 -15.79 -7.72 2.10
CA ARG A 87 -15.13 -8.05 3.37
C ARG A 87 -14.68 -6.81 4.15
N ILE A 88 -14.22 -5.76 3.46
CA ILE A 88 -13.91 -4.46 4.08
C ILE A 88 -15.18 -3.89 4.73
N TYR A 89 -16.30 -3.86 4.01
CA TYR A 89 -17.57 -3.35 4.54
C TYR A 89 -18.02 -4.16 5.77
N GLY A 90 -18.00 -5.48 5.69
CA GLY A 90 -18.35 -6.34 6.82
C GLY A 90 -17.42 -6.17 8.03
N HIS A 91 -16.13 -5.92 7.82
CA HIS A 91 -15.18 -5.69 8.92
C HIS A 91 -15.44 -4.39 9.68
N PHE A 92 -15.90 -3.34 8.99
CA PHE A 92 -16.19 -2.03 9.57
C PHE A 92 -17.68 -1.81 9.88
N ASP A 93 -18.49 -2.87 9.83
CA ASP A 93 -19.95 -2.82 10.04
C ASP A 93 -20.67 -1.78 9.15
N LEU A 94 -20.21 -1.68 7.90
CA LEU A 94 -20.77 -0.79 6.89
C LEU A 94 -21.85 -1.51 6.07
N ARG A 95 -22.91 -0.79 5.71
CA ARG A 95 -24.01 -1.33 4.91
C ARG A 95 -23.58 -1.60 3.46
N TRP A 96 -23.77 -2.83 3.01
CA TRP A 96 -23.67 -3.22 1.60
C TRP A 96 -25.01 -3.02 0.88
N SER A 97 -25.02 -2.38 -0.28
CA SER A 97 -26.23 -2.18 -1.08
C SER A 97 -26.06 -2.71 -2.51
N ASN A 98 -27.17 -3.11 -3.13
CA ASN A 98 -27.17 -3.64 -4.50
C ASN A 98 -26.78 -2.57 -5.52
N GLU A 99 -27.15 -1.31 -5.28
CA GLU A 99 -26.79 -0.18 -6.13
C GLU A 99 -25.28 0.08 -6.11
N PHE A 100 -24.65 -0.08 -4.93
CA PHE A 100 -23.20 0.04 -4.81
C PHE A 100 -22.48 -1.11 -5.52
N GLU A 101 -22.97 -2.35 -5.37
CA GLU A 101 -22.41 -3.50 -6.08
C GLU A 101 -22.50 -3.33 -7.59
N ALA A 102 -23.67 -2.95 -8.11
CA ALA A 102 -23.88 -2.70 -9.54
C ALA A 102 -22.97 -1.58 -10.07
N ALA A 103 -22.69 -0.55 -9.28
CA ALA A 103 -21.78 0.54 -9.67
C ALA A 103 -20.30 0.12 -9.71
N MET A 104 -19.90 -0.94 -8.99
CA MET A 104 -18.54 -1.48 -9.06
C MET A 104 -18.33 -2.48 -10.20
N GLU A 105 -19.42 -3.07 -10.71
CA GLU A 105 -19.40 -3.98 -11.86
C GLU A 105 -19.40 -3.25 -13.22
N ALA A 106 -19.82 -1.98 -13.22
CA ALA A 106 -19.87 -1.10 -14.39
C ALA A 106 -18.50 -0.56 -14.81
#